data_AF-A0A398A120-F1
#
_entry.id   AF-A0A398A120-F1
#
_cell.length_a   1.000
_cell.length_b   1.000
_cell.length_c   1.000
_cell.angle_alpha   90.00
_cell.angle_beta   90.00
_cell.angle_gamma   90.00
#
_symmetry.space_group_name_H-M   'P 1'
#
loop_
_entity.id
_entity.type
_entity.pdbx_description
1 polymer ?
#
loop_
_entity_poly.entity_id
_entity_poly.type
_entity_poly.pdbx_seq_one_letter_code
_entity_poly.pdbx_strand_id
1 'polypeptide(L)' 'MEELNAKEEELLKGNPLLNNTPTSYSVKRRWDDDVVFKNQARGEMKAPKRFINDTIRNDFHRKFLHRYMK' A
#
# COMPACT_ATOMS: atom_id res chain seq x y z
N MET A 1 37.83 -5.60 -38.91
CA MET A 1 37.20 -4.28 -38.73
C MET A 1 35.72 -4.41 -38.37
N GLU A 2 34.98 -5.27 -39.07
CA GLU A 2 33.55 -5.49 -38.81
C GLU A 2 33.25 -6.06 -37.41
N GLU A 3 34.06 -7.00 -36.92
CA GLU A 3 33.91 -7.54 -35.55
C GLU A 3 34.17 -6.52 -34.45
N LEU A 4 35.09 -5.56 -34.67
CA LEU A 4 35.35 -4.49 -33.70
C LEU A 4 34.16 -3.54 -33.62
N ASN A 5 33.57 -3.23 -34.77
CA ASN A 5 32.38 -2.38 -34.87
C ASN A 5 31.17 -3.06 -34.19
N ALA A 6 30.98 -4.37 -34.38
CA ALA A 6 29.95 -5.14 -33.70
C ALA A 6 30.14 -5.15 -32.17
N LYS A 7 31.38 -5.25 -31.71
CA LYS A 7 31.73 -5.25 -30.28
C LYS A 7 31.53 -3.89 -29.63
N GLU A 8 31.82 -2.81 -30.35
CA GLU A 8 31.53 -1.44 -29.92
C GLU A 8 30.02 -1.18 -29.85
N GLU A 9 29.24 -1.66 -30.83
CA GLU A 9 27.78 -1.55 -30.79
C GLU A 9 27.15 -2.31 -29.61
N GLU A 10 27.67 -3.49 -29.28
CA GLU A 10 27.19 -4.30 -28.15
C GLU A 10 27.51 -3.63 -26.80
N LEU A 11 28.73 -3.09 -26.65
CA LEU A 11 29.15 -2.30 -25.49
C LEU A 11 28.30 -1.04 -25.31
N LEU A 12 27.91 -0.40 -26.42
CA LEU A 12 27.10 0.82 -26.39
C LEU A 12 25.64 0.53 -26.02
N LYS A 13 25.07 -0.58 -26.53
CA LYS A 13 23.68 -1.00 -26.25
C LYS A 13 23.52 -1.58 -24.83
N GLY A 14 24.56 -2.18 -24.26
CA GLY A 14 24.55 -2.80 -22.94
C GLY A 14 24.66 -1.85 -21.75
N ASN A 15 24.91 -0.55 -21.98
CA ASN A 15 25.08 0.43 -20.89
C ASN A 15 23.76 1.17 -20.57
N PRO A 16 23.06 0.82 -19.46
CA PRO A 16 21.82 1.46 -19.07
C PRO A 16 21.96 2.93 -18.65
N LEU A 17 23.19 3.44 -18.45
CA LEU A 17 23.45 4.86 -18.19
C LEU A 17 23.55 5.71 -19.47
N LEU A 18 23.91 5.10 -20.61
CA LEU A 18 24.03 5.77 -21.90
C LEU A 18 22.74 5.70 -22.73
N ASN A 19 21.88 4.73 -22.43
CA ASN A 19 20.53 4.66 -22.98
C ASN A 19 19.64 5.70 -22.28
N ASN A 20 19.77 6.96 -22.71
CA ASN A 20 18.84 8.05 -22.40
C ASN A 20 17.47 7.84 -23.10
N THR A 21 16.98 6.60 -23.15
CA THR A 21 15.54 6.38 -23.23
C THR A 21 14.98 7.02 -21.96
N PRO A 22 14.01 7.94 -22.04
CA PRO A 22 13.38 8.45 -20.84
C PRO A 22 12.85 7.23 -20.12
N THR A 23 13.53 6.84 -19.03
CA THR A 23 12.99 5.87 -18.09
C THR A 23 11.77 6.57 -17.57
N SER A 24 10.64 6.29 -18.23
CA SER A 24 9.36 6.84 -17.85
C SER A 24 9.30 6.64 -16.35
N TYR A 25 9.13 7.72 -15.61
CA TYR A 25 8.80 7.66 -14.20
C TYR A 25 7.37 7.13 -14.11
N SER A 26 7.13 5.97 -14.71
CA SER A 26 5.90 5.22 -14.65
C SER A 26 5.94 4.60 -13.27
N VAL A 27 5.19 5.22 -12.37
CA VAL A 27 4.91 4.67 -11.06
C VAL A 27 4.36 3.26 -11.32
N LYS A 28 5.15 2.24 -11.00
CA LYS A 28 4.72 0.84 -11.14
C LYS A 28 3.42 0.68 -10.37
N ARG A 29 2.45 0.02 -11.02
CA ARG A 29 1.16 -0.28 -10.44
C ARG A 29 1.36 -0.99 -9.09
N ARG A 30 0.74 -0.48 -8.05
CA ARG A 30 0.90 -1.02 -6.71
C ARG A 30 0.06 -2.28 -6.56
N TRP A 31 0.49 -3.18 -5.69
CA TRP A 31 -0.23 -4.44 -5.43
C TRP A 31 -1.65 -4.21 -4.89
N ASP A 32 -1.89 -3.04 -4.28
CA ASP A 32 -3.17 -2.60 -3.71
C ASP A 32 -4.07 -1.84 -4.72
N ASP A 33 -3.65 -1.69 -5.98
CA ASP A 33 -4.41 -0.92 -6.97
C ASP A 33 -5.73 -1.58 -7.40
N ASP A 34 -5.82 -2.92 -7.41
CA ASP A 34 -7.04 -3.68 -7.76
C ASP A 34 -8.00 -3.94 -6.60
N VAL A 35 -7.69 -3.46 -5.39
CA VAL A 35 -8.56 -3.71 -4.25
C VAL A 35 -9.86 -2.91 -4.41
N VAL A 36 -10.99 -3.63 -4.42
CA VAL A 36 -12.35 -3.07 -4.60
C VAL A 36 -12.80 -2.15 -3.46
N PHE A 37 -12.29 -2.36 -2.25
CA PHE A 37 -12.58 -1.53 -1.07
C PHE A 37 -11.32 -0.83 -0.59
N LYS A 38 -11.26 0.48 -0.77
CA LYS A 38 -10.14 1.31 -0.29
C LYS A 38 -10.61 2.18 0.87
N ASN A 39 -9.76 2.37 1.87
CA ASN A 39 -9.93 3.40 2.91
C ASN A 39 -11.28 3.38 3.67
N GLN A 40 -11.85 2.19 3.94
CA GLN A 40 -13.20 2.07 4.51
C GLN A 40 -13.37 2.75 5.87
N ALA A 41 -12.30 2.77 6.69
CA ALA A 41 -12.30 3.43 8.00
C ALA A 41 -11.70 4.85 7.98
N ARG A 42 -11.48 5.44 6.79
CA ARG A 42 -10.82 6.75 6.70
C ARG A 42 -11.73 7.83 7.28
N GLY A 43 -11.27 8.44 8.37
CA GLY A 43 -12.01 9.48 9.07
C GLY A 43 -13.02 8.97 10.09
N GLU A 44 -13.03 7.66 10.40
CA GLU A 44 -13.83 7.16 11.51
C GLU A 44 -13.40 7.83 12.82
N MET A 45 -14.34 8.56 13.42
CA MET A 45 -14.13 9.20 14.70
C MET A 45 -14.14 8.15 15.81
N LYS A 46 -13.15 8.21 16.71
CA LYS A 46 -13.16 7.39 17.93
C LYS A 46 -14.45 7.67 18.70
N ALA A 47 -15.09 6.61 19.19
CA ALA A 47 -16.26 6.74 20.04
C ALA A 47 -15.94 7.68 21.22
N PRO A 48 -16.78 8.70 21.49
CA PRO A 48 -16.53 9.64 22.57
C PRO A 48 -16.57 8.92 23.92
N LYS A 49 -15.75 9.40 24.87
CA LYS A 49 -15.81 8.93 26.26
C LYS A 49 -17.16 9.35 26.84
N ARG A 50 -17.98 8.37 27.25
CA ARG A 50 -19.29 8.60 27.86
C ARG A 50 -19.48 7.68 29.06
N PHE A 51 -20.33 8.12 29.97
CA PHE A 51 -20.83 7.30 31.06
C PHE A 51 -22.30 6.97 30.79
N ILE A 52 -22.69 5.72 31.02
CA ILE A 52 -24.06 5.25 30.87
C ILE A 52 -24.49 4.65 32.20
N ASN A 53 -25.56 5.20 32.79
CA ASN A 53 -26.16 4.66 34.00
C ASN A 53 -27.11 3.48 33.69
N ASP A 54 -26.53 2.41 33.14
CA ASP A 54 -27.20 1.14 32.82
C ASP A 54 -26.15 0.03 32.93
N THR A 55 -26.41 -1.01 33.72
CA THR A 55 -25.43 -2.05 34.05
C THR A 55 -25.14 -3.00 32.88
N ILE A 56 -26.06 -3.16 31.93
CA ILE A 56 -25.95 -4.10 30.82
C ILE A 56 -25.65 -3.42 29.48
N ARG A 57 -26.03 -2.15 29.31
CA ARG A 57 -25.79 -1.42 28.05
C ARG A 57 -24.54 -0.55 28.05
N ASN A 58 -23.89 -0.39 29.21
CA ASN A 58 -22.67 0.41 29.30
C ASN A 58 -21.52 -0.22 28.47
N ASP A 59 -20.55 0.63 28.14
CA ASP A 59 -19.43 0.24 27.30
C ASP A 59 -18.51 -0.80 27.97
N PHE A 60 -18.53 -0.91 29.31
CA PHE A 60 -17.80 -1.96 30.04
C PHE A 60 -18.44 -3.34 29.82
N HIS A 61 -19.75 -3.47 29.99
CA HIS A 61 -20.47 -4.73 29.85
C HIS A 61 -20.38 -5.27 28.42
N ARG A 62 -20.52 -4.40 27.40
CA ARG A 62 -20.30 -4.79 26.00
C ARG A 62 -18.89 -5.34 25.75
N LYS A 63 -17.86 -4.68 26.30
CA LYS A 63 -16.46 -5.14 26.18
C LYS A 63 -16.22 -6.43 26.94
N PHE A 64 -16.84 -6.61 28.10
CA PHE A 64 -16.76 -7.83 28.89
C PHE A 64 -17.32 -9.02 28.11
N LEU A 65 -18.55 -8.91 27.58
CA LEU A 65 -19.16 -9.98 26.79
C LEU A 65 -18.31 -10.32 25.55
N HIS A 66 -17.85 -9.31 24.80
CA HIS A 66 -16.98 -9.54 23.64
C HIS A 66 -15.68 -10.27 23.98
N ARG A 67 -15.12 -10.02 25.17
CA ARG A 67 -13.87 -10.63 25.62
C ARG A 67 -14.04 -12.04 26.16
N TYR A 68 -15.13 -12.33 26.85
CA TYR A 68 -15.27 -13.55 27.66
C TYR A 68 -16.39 -14.50 27.22
N MET A 69 -17.30 -14.08 26.35
CA MET A 69 -18.53 -14.83 26.00
C MET A 69 -18.69 -15.00 24.48
N LYS A 70 -17.60 -15.26 23.77
CA LYS A 70 -17.59 -15.31 22.29
C LYS A 70 -18.58 -16.32 21.71
#